data_AF-A0A9D8DU77-F1
#
_entry.id   AF-A0A9D8DU77-F1
#
_cell.length_a   1.000
_cell.length_b   1.000
_cell.length_c   1.000
_cell.angle_alpha   90.00
_cell.angle_beta   90.00
_cell.angle_gamma   90.00
#
_symmetry.space_group_name_H-M   'P 1'
#
loop_
_entity.id
_entity.type
_entity.pdbx_description
1 polymer ?
#
loop_
_entity_poly.entity_id
_entity_poly.type
_entity_poly.pdbx_seq_one_letter_code
_entity_poly.pdbx_strand_id
1 'polypeptide(L)'
;MKILFFIILFGFSASIAPANSAVAPKTGSICVKKGESRVIKGVKFICTKSGNQLKWKSSQPKTKTPKPNPGGKQPAQPILPITFDNLDQNRTSVEAKRKVNELFLKTTSVESTAIYYVGPNVREDILIEEKRLLQIGERFFYQYFKPKKFHVLLFSEKDVDWLEANQEPKFRNRSSLKQSIQDAPAWCNWAAATRHDNGELLFYMCLQTTGRGIADKQTSIHEYFHLLQFEYNGLEKMPCWILEGTATFFGVALGIGPADPTGVSADKFLRDLAYNYNPQSVKEIKYPNSTMRDALLAENGPISVMKELEFPTASSTKNCAAWGAYTAGWLATEVLVAVAGVETFMDFLKLTETETTWKIAFEKTYNMSVDTFYQKLSPYLRSRLAN
;
A
#
# COMPACT_ATOMS: atom_id res chain seq x y z
N MET A 1 -49.35 24.06 -68.54
CA MET A 1 -50.17 24.89 -67.63
C MET A 1 -49.31 25.21 -66.41
N LYS A 2 -49.04 26.52 -66.16
CA LYS A 2 -48.16 27.14 -65.14
C LYS A 2 -46.66 26.82 -65.29
N ILE A 3 -45.80 27.61 -65.95
CA ILE A 3 -45.25 28.96 -65.68
C ILE A 3 -44.86 29.18 -64.21
N LEU A 4 -43.56 29.25 -63.89
CA LEU A 4 -42.84 30.48 -63.46
C LEU A 4 -41.36 30.22 -63.05
N PHE A 5 -40.47 31.00 -63.68
CA PHE A 5 -39.21 31.63 -63.26
C PHE A 5 -38.11 30.92 -62.44
N PHE A 6 -36.91 30.97 -63.03
CA PHE A 6 -35.58 30.93 -62.42
C PHE A 6 -35.36 32.00 -61.34
N ILE A 7 -34.74 31.63 -60.21
CA ILE A 7 -33.77 32.46 -59.48
C ILE A 7 -32.65 31.55 -58.97
N ILE A 8 -31.43 31.81 -59.43
CA ILE A 8 -30.18 31.25 -58.87
C ILE A 8 -29.92 31.96 -57.56
N LEU A 9 -29.79 31.22 -56.45
CA LEU A 9 -29.30 31.75 -55.17
C LEU A 9 -28.19 30.87 -54.60
N PHE A 10 -27.07 31.52 -54.33
CA PHE A 10 -25.88 31.03 -53.64
C PHE A 10 -26.24 30.37 -52.30
N GLY A 11 -25.98 29.06 -52.18
CA GLY A 11 -26.07 28.32 -50.92
C GLY A 11 -24.80 28.48 -50.09
N PHE A 12 -24.84 29.42 -49.15
CA PHE A 12 -23.82 29.72 -48.14
C PHE A 12 -23.37 28.45 -47.40
N SER A 13 -22.11 28.04 -47.56
CA SER A 13 -21.47 27.08 -46.66
C SER A 13 -21.32 27.74 -45.29
N ALA A 14 -22.19 27.42 -44.34
CA ALA A 14 -21.93 27.66 -42.94
C ALA A 14 -20.79 26.74 -42.50
N SER A 15 -19.56 27.25 -42.55
CA SER A 15 -18.45 26.68 -41.81
C SER A 15 -18.82 26.72 -40.32
N ILE A 16 -19.29 25.59 -39.81
CA ILE A 16 -19.36 25.36 -38.37
C ILE A 16 -17.91 25.37 -37.90
N ALA A 17 -17.47 26.53 -37.41
CA ALA A 17 -16.21 26.62 -36.71
C ALA A 17 -16.26 25.62 -35.54
N PRO A 18 -15.18 24.85 -35.29
CA PRO A 18 -15.13 23.96 -34.16
C PRO A 18 -15.46 24.77 -32.90
N ALA A 19 -16.45 24.31 -32.14
CA ALA A 19 -16.63 24.74 -30.78
C ALA A 19 -15.33 24.41 -30.04
N ASN A 20 -14.47 25.41 -29.86
CA ASN A 20 -13.28 25.28 -29.03
C ASN A 20 -13.78 24.89 -27.64
N SER A 21 -13.67 23.60 -27.32
CA SER A 21 -13.85 23.08 -25.97
C SER A 21 -12.96 23.93 -25.08
N ALA A 22 -13.59 24.76 -24.24
CA ALA A 22 -12.88 25.71 -23.41
C ALA A 22 -11.98 24.92 -22.47
N VAL A 23 -10.67 24.97 -22.74
CA VAL A 23 -9.63 24.38 -21.90
C VAL A 23 -9.92 24.78 -20.46
N ALA A 24 -10.01 23.78 -19.58
CA ALA A 24 -10.31 24.00 -18.17
C ALA A 24 -9.38 25.09 -17.58
N PRO A 25 -9.91 26.12 -16.89
CA PRO A 25 -9.14 27.20 -16.30
C PRO A 25 -7.88 26.72 -15.57
N LYS A 26 -6.73 27.28 -15.95
CA LYS A 26 -5.44 27.12 -15.26
C LYS A 26 -4.90 28.52 -14.98
N THR A 27 -4.23 28.73 -13.85
CA THR A 27 -3.69 30.05 -13.52
C THR A 27 -2.76 30.54 -14.62
N GLY A 28 -3.03 31.74 -15.15
CA GLY A 28 -2.25 32.36 -16.22
C GLY A 28 -2.68 32.00 -17.64
N SER A 29 -3.60 31.05 -17.86
CA SER A 29 -4.16 30.79 -19.19
C SER A 29 -5.13 31.89 -19.62
N ILE A 30 -5.27 32.08 -20.94
CA ILE A 30 -6.11 33.13 -21.52
C ILE A 30 -7.59 32.81 -21.23
N CYS A 31 -8.33 33.84 -20.88
CA CYS A 31 -9.78 33.79 -20.72
C CYS A 31 -10.43 34.86 -21.60
N VAL A 32 -11.68 34.65 -21.99
CA VAL A 32 -12.35 35.50 -22.99
C VAL A 32 -13.11 36.65 -22.32
N LYS A 33 -13.74 36.40 -21.16
CA LYS A 33 -14.66 37.36 -20.53
C LYS A 33 -14.16 37.82 -19.16
N LYS A 34 -13.82 39.10 -19.04
CA LYS A 34 -13.40 39.71 -17.76
C LYS A 34 -14.49 39.51 -16.70
N GLY A 35 -14.09 39.06 -15.52
CA GLY A 35 -14.99 38.80 -14.39
C GLY A 35 -15.66 37.42 -14.40
N GLU A 36 -15.49 36.62 -15.46
CA GLU A 36 -15.96 35.23 -15.46
C GLU A 36 -15.27 34.45 -14.32
N SER A 37 -16.04 33.67 -13.56
CA SER A 37 -15.50 32.83 -12.51
C SER A 37 -15.89 31.37 -12.68
N ARG A 38 -14.96 30.45 -12.42
CA ARG A 38 -15.19 29.01 -12.42
C ARG A 38 -14.54 28.38 -11.20
N VAL A 39 -15.17 27.33 -10.66
CA VAL A 39 -14.60 26.53 -9.58
C VAL A 39 -14.18 25.19 -10.15
N ILE A 40 -12.91 24.84 -10.01
CA ILE A 40 -12.39 23.53 -10.41
C ILE A 40 -11.66 22.93 -9.21
N LYS A 41 -12.05 21.72 -8.81
CA LYS A 41 -11.45 21.01 -7.67
C LYS A 41 -11.37 21.87 -6.40
N GLY A 42 -12.46 22.60 -6.09
CA GLY A 42 -12.55 23.48 -4.92
C GLY A 42 -11.80 24.82 -5.02
N VAL A 43 -11.08 25.08 -6.11
CA VAL A 43 -10.35 26.34 -6.33
C VAL A 43 -11.15 27.28 -7.23
N LYS A 44 -11.38 28.52 -6.77
CA LYS A 44 -12.06 29.56 -7.56
C LYS A 44 -11.06 30.26 -8.47
N PHE A 45 -11.32 30.24 -9.77
CA PHE A 45 -10.61 30.99 -10.80
C PHE A 45 -11.45 32.17 -11.24
N ILE A 46 -10.85 33.35 -11.37
CA ILE A 46 -11.50 34.57 -11.86
C ILE A 46 -10.70 35.12 -13.04
N CYS A 47 -11.37 35.39 -14.15
CA CYS A 47 -10.76 36.01 -15.32
C CYS A 47 -10.49 37.49 -15.06
N THR A 48 -9.22 37.88 -14.99
CA THR A 48 -8.80 39.25 -14.65
C THR A 48 -7.84 39.82 -15.71
N LYS A 49 -7.78 41.15 -15.83
CA LYS A 49 -6.86 41.81 -16.77
C LYS A 49 -5.43 41.68 -16.24
N SER A 50 -4.52 41.19 -17.08
CA SER A 50 -3.09 41.07 -16.81
C SER A 50 -2.31 41.58 -18.01
N GLY A 51 -1.80 42.81 -17.93
CA GLY A 51 -1.28 43.56 -19.08
C GLY A 51 -2.37 43.86 -20.11
N ASN A 52 -2.09 43.54 -21.38
CA ASN A 52 -3.02 43.71 -22.51
C ASN A 52 -3.96 42.52 -22.75
N GLN A 53 -3.89 41.47 -21.93
CA GLN A 53 -4.71 40.25 -22.10
C GLN A 53 -5.56 39.96 -20.85
N LEU A 54 -6.59 39.14 -21.03
CA LEU A 54 -7.39 38.58 -19.94
C LEU A 54 -6.86 37.19 -19.59
N LYS A 55 -6.57 36.95 -18.31
CA LYS A 55 -6.01 35.67 -17.82
C LYS A 55 -6.73 35.18 -16.56
N TRP A 56 -6.84 33.86 -16.42
CA TRP A 56 -7.39 33.22 -15.23
C TRP A 56 -6.46 33.43 -14.01
N LYS A 57 -7.03 33.86 -12.88
CA LYS A 57 -6.35 34.02 -11.59
C LYS A 57 -7.00 33.11 -10.56
N SER A 58 -6.23 32.22 -9.92
CA SER A 58 -6.70 31.38 -8.80
C SER A 58 -6.84 32.18 -7.51
N SER A 59 -7.79 31.79 -6.66
CA SER A 59 -8.00 32.31 -5.30
C SER A 59 -7.01 31.76 -4.27
N GLN A 60 -6.19 30.75 -4.61
CA GLN A 60 -5.12 30.27 -3.73
C GLN A 60 -3.88 31.18 -3.81
N PRO A 61 -3.22 31.48 -2.68
CA PRO A 61 -1.97 32.23 -2.67
C PRO A 61 -0.92 31.46 -3.46
N LYS A 62 -0.27 32.16 -4.41
CA LYS A 62 0.86 31.64 -5.18
C LYS A 62 1.93 31.14 -4.20
N THR A 63 2.19 29.83 -4.16
CA THR A 63 3.48 29.30 -3.71
C THR A 63 4.54 29.93 -4.60
N LYS A 64 5.23 30.94 -4.07
CA LYS A 64 6.42 31.49 -4.72
C LYS A 64 7.50 30.43 -4.61
N THR A 65 7.90 29.88 -5.74
CA THR A 65 9.20 29.25 -5.90
C THR A 65 10.26 30.24 -5.38
N PRO A 66 11.08 29.90 -4.37
CA PRO A 66 12.07 30.83 -3.86
C PRO A 66 13.13 31.08 -4.95
N LYS A 67 13.22 32.33 -5.40
CA LYS A 67 14.45 32.85 -6.00
C LYS A 67 15.55 32.76 -4.93
N PRO A 68 16.76 32.26 -5.24
CA PRO A 68 17.83 32.23 -4.26
C PRO A 68 18.15 33.68 -3.87
N ASN A 69 17.82 34.05 -2.63
CA ASN A 69 18.22 35.31 -2.05
C ASN A 69 19.27 34.99 -0.97
N PRO A 70 20.54 35.36 -1.17
CA PRO A 70 21.56 35.14 -0.16
C PRO A 70 21.32 36.13 0.98
N GLY A 71 21.07 35.64 2.20
CA GLY A 71 21.20 36.47 3.42
C GLY A 71 19.95 36.73 4.26
N GLY A 72 18.91 35.88 4.23
CA GLY A 72 17.80 35.96 5.18
C GLY A 72 17.58 34.64 5.92
N LYS A 73 18.04 34.52 7.18
CA LYS A 73 17.56 33.47 8.09
C LYS A 73 16.10 33.79 8.43
N GLN A 74 15.17 33.31 7.61
CA GLN A 74 13.77 33.24 7.98
C GLN A 74 13.67 32.24 9.15
N PRO A 75 13.01 32.57 10.28
CA PRO A 75 12.82 31.63 11.37
C PRO A 75 12.10 30.39 10.81
N ALA A 76 12.70 29.21 10.99
CA ALA A 76 12.06 27.96 10.63
C ALA A 76 10.72 27.89 11.37
N GLN A 77 9.61 27.71 10.66
CA GLN A 77 8.33 27.47 11.31
C GLN A 77 8.45 26.23 12.21
N PRO A 78 7.85 26.25 13.42
CA PRO A 78 7.89 25.10 14.31
C PRO A 78 7.38 23.84 13.60
N ILE A 79 8.19 22.79 13.62
CA ILE A 79 7.84 21.49 13.06
C ILE A 79 6.77 20.86 13.96
N LEU A 80 5.49 20.92 13.55
CA LEU A 80 4.38 20.34 14.32
C LEU A 80 4.54 18.81 14.45
N PRO A 81 4.18 18.20 15.60
CA PRO A 81 4.21 16.75 15.76
C PRO A 81 3.24 16.06 14.78
N ILE A 82 3.56 14.81 14.39
CA ILE A 82 2.64 13.99 13.60
C ILE A 82 1.53 13.51 14.53
N THR A 83 0.29 13.83 14.16
CA THR A 83 -0.93 13.41 14.87
C THR A 83 -1.96 12.96 13.84
N PHE A 84 -3.04 12.32 14.27
CA PHE A 84 -4.14 11.97 13.35
C PHE A 84 -4.76 13.19 12.65
N ASP A 85 -4.59 14.40 13.20
CA ASP A 85 -5.04 15.66 12.59
C ASP A 85 -3.94 16.38 11.78
N ASN A 86 -2.71 15.85 11.78
CA ASN A 86 -1.55 16.43 11.11
C ASN A 86 -0.66 15.34 10.49
N LEU A 87 -1.21 14.64 9.50
CA LEU A 87 -0.51 13.63 8.71
C LEU A 87 0.21 14.25 7.52
N ASP A 88 1.39 14.82 7.77
CA ASP A 88 2.25 15.35 6.71
C ASP A 88 2.70 14.21 5.77
N GLN A 89 2.54 14.42 4.46
CA GLN A 89 2.78 13.42 3.42
C GLN A 89 4.20 12.81 3.49
N ASN A 90 5.22 13.62 3.78
CA ASN A 90 6.61 13.18 3.73
C ASN A 90 7.12 12.76 5.10
N ARG A 91 6.71 13.46 6.16
CA ARG A 91 7.21 13.24 7.52
C ARG A 91 6.55 12.06 8.22
N THR A 92 5.31 11.71 7.90
CA THR A 92 4.62 10.58 8.56
C THR A 92 5.36 9.26 8.34
N SER A 93 5.79 8.96 7.11
CA SER A 93 6.59 7.76 6.82
C SER A 93 7.96 7.79 7.52
N VAL A 94 8.63 8.95 7.53
CA VAL A 94 9.92 9.12 8.23
C VAL A 94 9.75 8.88 9.73
N GLU A 95 8.69 9.39 10.33
CA GLU A 95 8.41 9.23 11.75
C GLU A 95 8.09 7.78 12.12
N ALA A 96 7.29 7.09 11.31
CA ALA A 96 7.02 5.66 11.50
C ALA A 96 8.31 4.84 11.45
N LYS A 97 9.15 5.06 10.43
CA LYS A 97 10.45 4.38 10.28
C LYS A 97 11.40 4.69 11.43
N ARG A 98 11.45 5.96 11.89
CA ARG A 98 12.23 6.37 13.06
C ARG A 98 11.82 5.55 14.29
N LYS A 99 10.52 5.45 14.58
CA LYS A 99 10.00 4.70 15.73
C LYS A 99 10.28 3.19 15.64
N VAL A 100 10.18 2.60 14.44
CA VAL A 100 10.59 1.20 14.22
C VAL A 100 12.09 1.02 14.49
N ASN A 101 12.94 1.88 13.94
CA ASN A 101 14.39 1.82 14.13
C ASN A 101 14.78 2.01 15.60
N GLU A 102 14.16 2.95 16.30
CA GLU A 102 14.41 3.20 17.72
C GLU A 102 14.05 2.00 18.60
N LEU A 103 12.97 1.29 18.29
CA LEU A 103 12.64 0.06 18.98
C LEU A 103 13.64 -1.04 18.61
N PHE A 104 13.98 -1.21 17.33
CA PHE A 104 14.93 -2.24 16.87
C PHE A 104 16.32 -2.07 17.51
N LEU A 105 16.80 -0.84 17.70
CA LEU A 105 18.08 -0.56 18.37
C LEU A 105 18.08 -0.95 19.85
N LYS A 106 16.91 -1.06 20.49
CA LYS A 106 16.75 -1.50 21.88
C LYS A 106 16.59 -3.02 22.01
N THR A 107 16.30 -3.74 20.93
CA THR A 107 16.17 -5.20 20.99
C THR A 107 17.54 -5.88 20.96
N THR A 108 17.65 -7.05 21.59
CA THR A 108 18.84 -7.90 21.55
C THR A 108 18.70 -9.02 20.54
N SER A 109 19.82 -9.60 20.09
CA SER A 109 19.79 -10.82 19.30
C SER A 109 19.08 -11.95 20.05
N VAL A 110 18.39 -12.80 19.31
CA VAL A 110 17.67 -13.97 19.80
C VAL A 110 18.08 -15.18 19.00
N GLU A 111 18.16 -16.33 19.66
CA GLU A 111 18.37 -17.60 18.95
C GLU A 111 17.10 -17.93 18.14
N SER A 112 17.30 -18.32 16.89
CA SER A 112 16.21 -18.67 15.99
C SER A 112 15.57 -20.00 16.42
N THR A 113 14.24 -20.05 16.43
CA THR A 113 13.51 -21.32 16.67
C THR A 113 12.98 -21.95 15.37
N ALA A 114 13.43 -21.43 14.22
CA ALA A 114 13.05 -21.91 12.91
C ALA A 114 13.67 -23.28 12.59
N ILE A 115 12.85 -24.22 12.13
CA ILE A 115 13.26 -25.50 11.55
C ILE A 115 13.17 -25.36 10.03
N TYR A 116 14.32 -25.43 9.35
CA TYR A 116 14.41 -25.21 7.90
C TYR A 116 14.34 -26.51 7.10
N TYR A 117 13.54 -26.49 6.04
CA TYR A 117 13.46 -27.50 5.00
C TYR A 117 13.81 -26.82 3.68
N VAL A 118 14.97 -27.15 3.12
CA VAL A 118 15.54 -26.40 1.98
C VAL A 118 15.67 -27.31 0.78
N GLY A 119 15.04 -26.92 -0.33
CA GLY A 119 15.15 -27.59 -1.60
C GLY A 119 16.58 -27.52 -2.17
N PRO A 120 17.06 -28.57 -2.85
CA PRO A 120 18.44 -28.66 -3.31
C PRO A 120 18.82 -27.60 -4.36
N ASN A 121 17.84 -26.99 -5.05
CA ASN A 121 18.09 -25.95 -6.05
C ASN A 121 17.94 -24.52 -5.51
N VAL A 122 17.67 -24.34 -4.22
CA VAL A 122 17.69 -23.00 -3.59
C VAL A 122 19.13 -22.47 -3.60
N ARG A 123 19.33 -21.28 -4.17
CA ARG A 123 20.66 -20.65 -4.22
C ARG A 123 21.12 -20.25 -2.82
N GLU A 124 22.38 -20.57 -2.50
CA GLU A 124 22.96 -20.34 -1.17
C GLU A 124 22.94 -18.86 -0.74
N ASP A 125 23.21 -17.93 -1.65
CA ASP A 125 23.16 -16.48 -1.34
C ASP A 125 21.74 -16.00 -1.01
N ILE A 126 20.72 -16.56 -1.67
CA ILE A 126 19.32 -16.29 -1.34
C ILE A 126 18.99 -16.90 0.02
N LEU A 127 19.39 -18.14 0.27
CA LEU A 127 19.17 -18.82 1.55
C LEU A 127 19.75 -18.03 2.74
N ILE A 128 21.00 -17.56 2.61
CA ILE A 128 21.67 -16.75 3.62
C ILE A 128 20.89 -15.46 3.89
N GLU A 129 20.45 -14.78 2.84
CA GLU A 129 19.71 -13.52 2.97
C GLU A 129 18.33 -13.73 3.62
N GLU A 130 17.58 -14.76 3.23
CA GLU A 130 16.29 -15.06 3.85
C GLU A 130 16.42 -15.44 5.33
N LYS A 131 17.44 -16.23 5.69
CA LYS A 131 17.75 -16.54 7.10
C LYS A 131 18.06 -15.26 7.88
N ARG A 132 18.87 -14.35 7.32
CA ARG A 132 19.21 -13.06 7.94
C ARG A 132 17.97 -12.19 8.14
N LEU A 133 17.08 -12.14 7.15
CA LEU A 133 15.83 -11.37 7.22
C LEU A 133 14.85 -11.96 8.23
N LEU A 134 14.71 -13.28 8.26
CA LEU A 134 13.90 -13.95 9.28
C LEU A 134 14.42 -13.68 10.69
N GLN A 135 15.73 -13.75 10.92
CA GLN A 135 16.34 -13.41 12.21
C GLN A 135 16.07 -11.96 12.63
N ILE A 136 15.98 -11.01 11.69
CA ILE A 136 15.56 -9.63 11.98
C ILE A 136 14.12 -9.59 12.49
N GLY A 137 13.21 -10.33 11.84
CA GLY A 137 11.82 -10.49 12.29
C GLY A 137 11.73 -11.11 13.69
N GLU A 138 12.40 -12.24 13.91
CA GLU A 138 12.46 -12.92 15.21
C GLU A 138 12.96 -11.98 16.31
N ARG A 139 14.06 -11.26 16.06
CA ARG A 139 14.63 -10.27 16.99
C ARG A 139 13.65 -9.16 17.32
N PHE A 140 13.05 -8.54 16.29
CA PHE A 140 12.20 -7.36 16.50
C PHE A 140 10.92 -7.70 17.26
N PHE A 141 10.30 -8.83 16.93
CA PHE A 141 9.03 -9.23 17.51
C PHE A 141 9.14 -10.12 18.75
N TYR A 142 10.35 -10.44 19.20
CA TYR A 142 10.58 -11.38 20.30
C TYR A 142 9.78 -11.06 21.57
N GLN A 143 9.61 -9.78 21.93
CA GLN A 143 8.85 -9.42 23.13
C GLN A 143 7.34 -9.70 23.01
N TYR A 144 6.84 -9.80 21.78
CA TYR A 144 5.42 -9.96 21.45
C TYR A 144 5.06 -11.40 21.07
N PHE A 145 6.03 -12.17 20.56
CA PHE A 145 5.84 -13.51 20.03
C PHE A 145 7.10 -14.35 20.22
N LYS A 146 6.98 -15.49 20.92
CA LYS A 146 8.08 -16.39 21.28
C LYS A 146 7.72 -17.84 20.96
N PRO A 147 7.66 -18.23 19.68
CA PRO A 147 7.35 -19.61 19.32
C PRO A 147 8.45 -20.54 19.83
N LYS A 148 8.06 -21.68 20.41
CA LYS A 148 9.03 -22.73 20.81
C LYS A 148 9.75 -23.32 19.59
N LYS A 149 9.03 -23.43 18.48
CA LYS A 149 9.52 -23.79 17.16
C LYS A 149 8.50 -23.37 16.11
N PHE A 150 8.96 -23.21 14.87
CA PHE A 150 8.11 -23.07 13.69
C PHE A 150 8.87 -23.60 12.47
N HIS A 151 8.15 -23.96 11.41
CA HIS A 151 8.74 -24.58 10.23
C HIS A 151 8.86 -23.60 9.07
N VAL A 152 9.97 -23.67 8.34
CA VAL A 152 10.25 -22.83 7.18
C VAL A 152 10.63 -23.71 6.00
N LEU A 153 9.79 -23.75 4.97
CA LEU A 153 10.10 -24.44 3.73
C LEU A 153 10.53 -23.45 2.65
N LEU A 154 11.77 -23.62 2.18
CA LEU A 154 12.34 -22.84 1.09
C LEU A 154 12.59 -23.78 -0.08
N PHE A 155 12.06 -23.45 -1.24
CA PHE A 155 12.18 -24.26 -2.46
C PHE A 155 12.23 -23.35 -3.67
N SER A 156 12.67 -23.87 -4.80
CA SER A 156 12.72 -23.15 -6.07
C SER A 156 11.78 -23.76 -7.10
N GLU A 157 11.70 -23.12 -8.27
CA GLU A 157 10.93 -23.61 -9.42
C GLU A 157 11.45 -24.96 -9.95
N LYS A 158 12.63 -25.40 -9.48
CA LYS A 158 13.29 -26.66 -9.88
C LYS A 158 13.13 -27.79 -8.85
N ASP A 159 12.47 -27.53 -7.73
CA ASP A 159 12.39 -28.47 -6.60
C ASP A 159 11.09 -29.28 -6.55
N VAL A 160 10.29 -29.31 -7.62
CA VAL A 160 8.99 -30.01 -7.64
C VAL A 160 9.11 -31.48 -7.23
N ASP A 161 10.04 -32.23 -7.84
CA ASP A 161 10.23 -33.65 -7.52
C ASP A 161 10.71 -33.86 -6.09
N TRP A 162 11.57 -32.95 -5.58
CA TRP A 162 12.06 -32.99 -4.21
C TRP A 162 10.93 -32.71 -3.20
N LEU A 163 10.03 -31.77 -3.49
CA LEU A 163 8.85 -31.48 -2.66
C LEU A 163 7.91 -32.68 -2.56
N GLU A 164 7.77 -33.46 -3.65
CA GLU A 164 6.97 -34.68 -3.66
C GLU A 164 7.60 -35.79 -2.82
N ALA A 165 8.93 -35.97 -2.94
CA ALA A 165 9.66 -37.00 -2.22
C ALA A 165 9.85 -36.68 -0.72
N ASN A 166 9.99 -35.41 -0.35
CA ASN A 166 10.28 -35.02 1.02
C ASN A 166 9.01 -34.88 1.87
N GLN A 167 8.63 -35.92 2.63
CA GLN A 167 7.35 -35.98 3.36
C GLN A 167 7.26 -35.11 4.62
N GLU A 168 8.34 -34.45 5.05
CA GLU A 168 8.38 -33.69 6.29
C GLU A 168 8.70 -32.19 6.10
N PRO A 169 8.00 -31.31 6.83
CA PRO A 169 6.73 -31.55 7.53
C PRO A 169 5.61 -31.66 6.49
N LYS A 170 4.47 -32.25 6.86
CA LYS A 170 3.27 -32.34 6.00
C LYS A 170 2.67 -30.96 5.74
N PHE A 171 3.33 -30.15 4.90
CA PHE A 171 2.82 -28.91 4.37
C PHE A 171 1.45 -29.21 3.76
N ARG A 172 0.41 -28.51 4.22
CA ARG A 172 -0.89 -28.58 3.56
C ARG A 172 -0.74 -28.09 2.12
N ASN A 173 -1.57 -28.59 1.21
CA ASN A 173 -1.64 -28.13 -0.19
C ASN A 173 -0.43 -28.42 -1.10
N ARG A 174 0.43 -29.41 -0.82
CA ARG A 174 1.57 -29.77 -1.71
C ARG A 174 1.20 -30.00 -3.16
N SER A 175 0.11 -30.70 -3.43
CA SER A 175 -0.37 -30.92 -4.79
C SER A 175 -0.72 -29.59 -5.48
N SER A 176 -1.23 -28.61 -4.72
CA SER A 176 -1.45 -27.25 -5.19
C SER A 176 -0.15 -26.47 -5.38
N LEU A 177 0.87 -26.69 -4.53
CA LEU A 177 2.22 -26.09 -4.71
C LEU A 177 2.85 -26.58 -6.01
N LYS A 178 2.84 -27.90 -6.22
CA LYS A 178 3.31 -28.52 -7.46
C LYS A 178 2.60 -27.93 -8.67
N GLN A 179 1.28 -27.93 -8.67
CA GLN A 179 0.49 -27.41 -9.79
C GLN A 179 0.83 -25.93 -10.05
N SER A 180 0.92 -25.11 -9.00
CA SER A 180 1.29 -23.69 -9.12
C SER A 180 2.67 -23.49 -9.75
N ILE A 181 3.67 -24.28 -9.36
CA ILE A 181 5.03 -24.18 -9.92
C ILE A 181 5.05 -24.65 -11.37
N GLN A 182 4.34 -25.73 -11.68
CA GLN A 182 4.27 -26.30 -13.04
C GLN A 182 3.53 -25.37 -14.01
N ASP A 183 2.43 -24.75 -13.57
CA ASP A 183 1.64 -23.82 -14.39
C ASP A 183 2.39 -22.50 -14.65
N ALA A 184 3.21 -22.07 -13.68
CA ALA A 184 3.79 -20.73 -13.68
C ALA A 184 5.19 -20.70 -13.00
N PRO A 185 6.20 -21.41 -13.53
CA PRO A 185 7.53 -21.47 -12.89
C PRO A 185 8.21 -20.11 -12.82
N ALA A 186 7.94 -19.25 -13.80
CA ALA A 186 8.39 -17.85 -13.83
C ALA A 186 7.76 -16.96 -12.75
N TRP A 187 6.79 -17.48 -11.99
CA TRP A 187 6.13 -16.78 -10.89
C TRP A 187 6.59 -17.28 -9.52
N CYS A 188 7.59 -18.16 -9.43
CA CYS A 188 8.14 -18.69 -8.18
C CYS A 188 8.88 -17.65 -7.32
N ASN A 189 8.20 -16.59 -6.89
CA ASN A 189 8.73 -15.57 -5.98
C ASN A 189 7.61 -15.10 -5.06
N TRP A 190 7.12 -16.03 -4.24
CA TRP A 190 5.96 -15.83 -3.38
C TRP A 190 6.12 -16.65 -2.11
N ALA A 191 5.40 -16.27 -1.07
CA ALA A 191 5.39 -16.98 0.19
C ALA A 191 3.99 -17.02 0.79
N ALA A 192 3.80 -17.91 1.75
CA ALA A 192 2.58 -17.99 2.54
C ALA A 192 2.82 -18.64 3.90
N ALA A 193 2.32 -17.99 4.94
CA ALA A 193 2.22 -18.52 6.28
C ALA A 193 0.94 -19.33 6.49
N THR A 194 1.04 -20.42 7.25
CA THR A 194 -0.11 -21.26 7.61
C THR A 194 0.15 -22.05 8.91
N ARG A 195 -0.80 -22.91 9.29
CA ARG A 195 -0.68 -23.84 10.42
C ARG A 195 -0.84 -25.29 9.96
N HIS A 196 -0.05 -26.18 10.54
CA HIS A 196 -0.24 -27.62 10.41
C HIS A 196 -1.50 -28.07 11.16
N ASP A 197 -1.98 -29.28 10.86
CA ASP A 197 -3.11 -29.92 11.57
C ASP A 197 -2.88 -30.02 13.08
N ASN A 198 -1.61 -30.21 13.49
CA ASN A 198 -1.19 -30.29 14.88
C ASN A 198 -1.05 -28.92 15.58
N GLY A 199 -1.39 -27.82 14.89
CA GLY A 199 -1.32 -26.45 15.39
C GLY A 199 0.05 -25.78 15.23
N GLU A 200 1.08 -26.49 14.78
CA GLU A 200 2.43 -25.93 14.58
C GLU A 200 2.43 -24.88 13.47
N LEU A 201 3.12 -23.78 13.73
CA LEU A 201 3.26 -22.64 12.83
C LEU A 201 4.26 -22.96 11.72
N LEU A 202 3.95 -22.52 10.51
CA LEU A 202 4.87 -22.62 9.38
C LEU A 202 4.69 -21.48 8.37
N PHE A 203 5.72 -21.25 7.57
CA PHE A 203 5.54 -20.62 6.28
C PHE A 203 6.38 -21.32 5.22
N TYR A 204 6.02 -21.13 3.95
CA TYR A 204 6.76 -21.67 2.83
C TYR A 204 6.97 -20.59 1.77
N MET A 205 8.09 -20.66 1.05
CA MET A 205 8.52 -19.65 0.09
C MET A 205 9.10 -20.31 -1.15
N CYS A 206 8.55 -19.96 -2.31
CA CYS A 206 9.09 -20.28 -3.62
C CYS A 206 10.10 -19.20 -4.01
N LEU A 207 11.33 -19.59 -4.33
CA LEU A 207 12.48 -18.73 -4.57
C LEU A 207 13.04 -18.98 -5.97
N GLN A 208 12.95 -17.99 -6.86
CA GLN A 208 13.50 -18.14 -8.21
C GLN A 208 15.01 -18.31 -8.18
N THR A 209 15.52 -19.25 -8.98
CA THR A 209 16.97 -19.41 -9.17
C THR A 209 17.62 -18.27 -9.95
N THR A 210 16.85 -17.34 -10.52
CA THR A 210 17.36 -16.15 -11.22
C THR A 210 17.77 -15.01 -10.28
N GLY A 211 17.44 -15.09 -8.98
CA GLY A 211 17.76 -14.07 -7.99
C GLY A 211 16.52 -13.32 -7.47
N ARG A 212 16.76 -12.45 -6.48
CA ARG A 212 15.72 -11.62 -5.83
C ARG A 212 16.11 -10.15 -5.83
N GLY A 213 15.12 -9.26 -5.95
CA GLY A 213 15.29 -7.82 -5.96
C GLY A 213 15.22 -7.21 -4.56
N ILE A 214 15.34 -5.88 -4.50
CA ILE A 214 15.25 -5.16 -3.21
C ILE A 214 13.87 -5.28 -2.56
N ALA A 215 12.80 -5.33 -3.36
CA ALA A 215 11.43 -5.47 -2.87
C ALA A 215 11.20 -6.79 -2.11
N ASP A 216 11.95 -7.83 -2.47
CA ASP A 216 11.83 -9.16 -1.90
C ASP A 216 12.38 -9.28 -0.47
N LYS A 217 13.19 -8.31 -0.02
CA LYS A 217 13.75 -8.30 1.33
C LYS A 217 12.69 -8.19 2.43
N GLN A 218 11.45 -7.86 2.07
CA GLN A 218 10.34 -7.80 3.01
C GLN A 218 9.77 -9.19 3.36
N THR A 219 9.92 -10.19 2.48
CA THR A 219 9.07 -11.40 2.48
C THR A 219 9.22 -12.24 3.75
N SER A 220 10.45 -12.60 4.16
CA SER A 220 10.63 -13.44 5.35
C SER A 220 10.08 -12.80 6.63
N ILE A 221 10.17 -11.47 6.74
CA ILE A 221 9.66 -10.71 7.89
C ILE A 221 8.13 -10.62 7.83
N HIS A 222 7.58 -10.42 6.64
CA HIS A 222 6.12 -10.41 6.39
C HIS A 222 5.48 -11.75 6.78
N GLU A 223 6.03 -12.87 6.31
CA GLU A 223 5.51 -14.19 6.67
C GLU A 223 5.68 -14.51 8.16
N TYR A 224 6.80 -14.10 8.77
CA TYR A 224 6.98 -14.25 10.21
C TYR A 224 5.94 -13.44 11.00
N PHE A 225 5.55 -12.26 10.51
CA PHE A 225 4.50 -11.46 11.14
C PHE A 225 3.13 -12.16 11.10
N HIS A 226 2.83 -12.91 10.02
CA HIS A 226 1.64 -13.74 9.99
C HIS A 226 1.66 -14.84 11.06
N LEU A 227 2.83 -15.41 11.40
CA LEU A 227 2.95 -16.35 12.52
C LEU A 227 2.58 -15.72 13.86
N LEU A 228 2.96 -14.46 14.08
CA LEU A 228 2.52 -13.68 15.24
C LEU A 228 1.01 -13.45 15.22
N GLN A 229 0.45 -13.00 14.09
CA GLN A 229 -1.00 -12.75 13.96
C GLN A 229 -1.83 -14.02 14.17
N PHE A 230 -1.29 -15.17 13.76
CA PHE A 230 -1.86 -16.46 14.04
C PHE A 230 -2.05 -16.65 15.54
N GLU A 231 -1.01 -16.42 16.36
CA GLU A 231 -1.08 -16.60 17.83
C GLU A 231 -2.04 -15.65 18.54
N TYR A 232 -2.39 -14.53 17.92
CA TYR A 232 -3.32 -13.60 18.51
C TYR A 232 -4.76 -14.07 18.32
N ASN A 233 -5.53 -13.45 17.44
CA ASN A 233 -6.94 -13.84 17.25
C ASN A 233 -7.15 -14.71 15.99
N GLY A 234 -6.06 -15.25 15.43
CA GLY A 234 -6.04 -15.96 14.16
C GLY A 234 -6.25 -15.03 12.95
N LEU A 235 -5.71 -15.41 11.77
CA LEU A 235 -5.86 -14.61 10.54
C LEU A 235 -7.34 -14.41 10.13
N GLU A 236 -8.22 -15.24 10.67
CA GLU A 236 -9.63 -15.36 10.33
C GLU A 236 -10.50 -14.18 10.79
N LYS A 237 -10.11 -13.46 11.84
CA LYS A 237 -10.93 -12.41 12.47
C LYS A 237 -10.43 -10.99 12.21
N MET A 238 -9.23 -10.85 11.64
CA MET A 238 -8.67 -9.56 11.29
C MET A 238 -9.18 -9.12 9.90
N PRO A 239 -9.46 -7.82 9.72
CA PRO A 239 -9.75 -7.29 8.39
C PRO A 239 -8.50 -7.39 7.52
N CYS A 240 -8.67 -7.60 6.21
CA CYS A 240 -7.57 -7.74 5.26
C CYS A 240 -6.49 -6.66 5.37
N TRP A 241 -6.87 -5.39 5.57
CA TRP A 241 -5.87 -4.32 5.65
C TRP A 241 -4.98 -4.45 6.89
N ILE A 242 -5.50 -4.94 8.02
CA ILE A 242 -4.68 -5.22 9.22
C ILE A 242 -3.83 -6.45 8.94
N LEU A 243 -4.42 -7.51 8.39
CA LEU A 243 -3.74 -8.77 8.11
C LEU A 243 -2.51 -8.57 7.21
N GLU A 244 -2.73 -8.15 5.96
CA GLU A 244 -1.67 -8.05 4.95
C GLU A 244 -0.90 -6.75 5.05
N GLY A 245 -1.57 -5.64 5.31
CA GLY A 245 -0.94 -4.33 5.32
C GLY A 245 0.04 -4.15 6.46
N THR A 246 -0.24 -4.74 7.62
CA THR A 246 0.68 -4.68 8.76
C THR A 246 1.92 -5.54 8.53
N ALA A 247 1.74 -6.76 8.03
CA ALA A 247 2.85 -7.63 7.65
C ALA A 247 3.74 -6.94 6.60
N THR A 248 3.10 -6.27 5.62
CA THR A 248 3.80 -5.50 4.58
C THR A 248 4.58 -4.33 5.17
N PHE A 249 3.96 -3.53 6.05
CA PHE A 249 4.61 -2.36 6.66
C PHE A 249 5.88 -2.77 7.40
N PHE A 250 5.80 -3.77 8.29
CA PHE A 250 6.97 -4.20 9.05
C PHE A 250 8.00 -4.92 8.18
N GLY A 251 7.57 -5.74 7.23
CA GLY A 251 8.45 -6.38 6.24
C GLY A 251 9.27 -5.35 5.48
N VAL A 252 8.63 -4.29 4.98
CA VAL A 252 9.31 -3.20 4.28
C VAL A 252 10.20 -2.40 5.23
N ALA A 253 9.70 -2.00 6.40
CA ALA A 253 10.43 -1.15 7.33
C ALA A 253 11.72 -1.82 7.83
N LEU A 254 11.69 -3.12 8.11
CA LEU A 254 12.80 -3.88 8.66
C LEU A 254 13.68 -4.56 7.59
N GLY A 255 13.11 -4.94 6.46
CA GLY A 255 13.81 -5.64 5.38
C GLY A 255 14.39 -4.71 4.32
N ILE A 256 13.57 -3.80 3.79
CA ILE A 256 13.96 -2.85 2.73
C ILE A 256 14.63 -1.62 3.33
N GLY A 257 14.08 -1.06 4.41
CA GLY A 257 14.53 0.20 5.02
C GLY A 257 16.04 0.27 5.29
N PRO A 258 16.65 -0.74 5.93
CA PRO A 258 18.10 -0.75 6.15
C PRO A 258 18.93 -0.88 4.86
N ALA A 259 18.39 -1.53 3.82
CA ALA A 259 19.05 -1.69 2.53
C ALA A 259 18.89 -0.45 1.61
N ASP A 260 17.85 0.35 1.83
CA ASP A 260 17.61 1.63 1.15
C ASP A 260 17.11 2.71 2.14
N PRO A 261 18.04 3.40 2.81
CA PRO A 261 17.71 4.46 3.77
C PRO A 261 17.03 5.67 3.13
N THR A 262 17.15 5.86 1.81
CA THR A 262 16.50 6.97 1.10
C THR A 262 14.99 6.76 0.98
N GLY A 263 14.53 5.52 1.08
CA GLY A 263 13.13 5.14 0.98
C GLY A 263 12.59 5.07 -0.46
N VAL A 264 13.43 5.31 -1.47
CA VAL A 264 13.03 5.31 -2.89
C VAL A 264 12.46 3.97 -3.33
N SER A 265 13.08 2.87 -2.92
CA SER A 265 12.68 1.50 -3.26
C SER A 265 11.40 1.10 -2.55
N ALA A 266 11.24 1.51 -1.28
CA ALA A 266 10.00 1.32 -0.54
C ALA A 266 8.85 2.11 -1.20
N ASP A 267 9.05 3.36 -1.57
CA ASP A 267 8.03 4.17 -2.25
C ASP A 267 7.69 3.61 -3.64
N LYS A 268 8.69 3.13 -4.39
CA LYS A 268 8.45 2.43 -5.66
C LYS A 268 7.61 1.17 -5.44
N PHE A 269 7.98 0.34 -4.46
CA PHE A 269 7.25 -0.89 -4.15
C PHE A 269 5.81 -0.61 -3.73
N LEU A 270 5.57 0.37 -2.85
CA LEU A 270 4.23 0.84 -2.47
C LEU A 270 3.40 1.24 -3.71
N ARG A 271 4.01 1.99 -4.63
CA ARG A 271 3.36 2.47 -5.86
C ARG A 271 3.05 1.34 -6.83
N ASP A 272 3.91 0.33 -6.91
CA ASP A 272 3.74 -0.86 -7.73
C ASP A 272 2.57 -1.71 -7.20
N LEU A 273 2.48 -1.89 -5.88
CA LEU A 273 1.35 -2.57 -5.24
C LEU A 273 0.02 -1.85 -5.47
N ALA A 274 0.01 -0.51 -5.58
CA ALA A 274 -1.18 0.28 -5.87
C ALA A 274 -1.72 0.11 -7.31
N TYR A 275 -0.94 -0.45 -8.23
CA TYR A 275 -1.39 -0.74 -9.61
C TYR A 275 -2.19 -2.04 -9.71
N ASN A 276 -2.11 -2.93 -8.71
CA ASN A 276 -2.88 -4.16 -8.65
C ASN A 276 -4.16 -3.95 -7.81
N TYR A 277 -5.26 -3.54 -8.46
CA TYR A 277 -6.58 -3.40 -7.81
C TYR A 277 -7.67 -4.01 -8.70
N ASN A 278 -8.37 -5.03 -8.19
CA ASN A 278 -9.45 -5.73 -8.89
C ASN A 278 -10.66 -5.90 -7.97
N PRO A 279 -11.56 -4.91 -7.91
CA PRO A 279 -12.69 -4.94 -6.98
C PRO A 279 -13.85 -5.86 -7.38
N GLN A 280 -13.81 -6.57 -8.53
CA GLN A 280 -14.66 -7.73 -8.88
C GLN A 280 -14.42 -8.13 -10.35
N SER A 281 -13.92 -9.34 -10.61
CA SER A 281 -13.70 -9.85 -11.97
C SER A 281 -15.02 -10.00 -12.75
N VAL A 282 -15.24 -9.18 -13.78
CA VAL A 282 -16.08 -9.62 -14.89
C VAL A 282 -15.20 -10.48 -15.79
N LYS A 283 -15.67 -11.70 -16.08
CA LYS A 283 -15.03 -12.69 -16.95
C LYS A 283 -14.68 -12.06 -18.30
N GLU A 284 -13.47 -11.54 -18.43
CA GLU A 284 -12.68 -11.28 -19.65
C GLU A 284 -11.53 -10.36 -19.23
N ILE A 285 -10.36 -10.96 -18.99
CA ILE A 285 -9.16 -10.26 -18.54
C ILE A 285 -8.67 -9.35 -19.67
N LYS A 286 -9.06 -8.08 -19.62
CA LYS A 286 -8.19 -6.95 -19.95
C LYS A 286 -8.05 -6.14 -18.66
N TYR A 287 -6.82 -5.99 -18.18
CA TYR A 287 -6.41 -5.16 -17.04
C TYR A 287 -7.42 -4.03 -16.73
N PRO A 288 -7.97 -3.92 -15.51
CA PRO A 288 -9.05 -2.98 -15.26
C PRO A 288 -8.56 -1.54 -15.46
N ASN A 289 -9.28 -0.77 -16.27
CA ASN A 289 -9.06 0.68 -16.49
C ASN A 289 -9.42 1.56 -15.26
N SER A 290 -9.45 1.00 -14.05
CA SER A 290 -9.62 1.74 -12.79
C SER A 290 -8.77 1.11 -11.69
N THR A 291 -7.62 1.71 -11.42
CA THR A 291 -6.68 1.32 -10.36
C THR A 291 -7.20 1.74 -8.97
N MET A 292 -6.60 1.24 -7.89
CA MET A 292 -6.86 1.76 -6.54
C MET A 292 -6.67 3.29 -6.51
N ARG A 293 -5.73 3.82 -7.30
CA ARG A 293 -5.48 5.26 -7.43
C ARG A 293 -6.72 6.01 -7.92
N ASP A 294 -7.44 5.47 -8.89
CA ASP A 294 -8.66 6.08 -9.42
C ASP A 294 -9.78 6.08 -8.38
N ALA A 295 -9.92 4.97 -7.64
CA ALA A 295 -10.85 4.90 -6.51
C ALA A 295 -10.52 5.97 -5.46
N LEU A 296 -9.25 6.19 -5.12
CA LEU A 296 -8.81 7.18 -4.13
C LEU A 296 -9.02 8.64 -4.56
N LEU A 297 -9.19 8.91 -5.87
CA LEU A 297 -9.46 10.27 -6.39
C LEU A 297 -10.91 10.71 -6.17
N ALA A 298 -11.84 9.78 -5.99
CA ALA A 298 -13.22 10.10 -5.61
C ALA A 298 -13.26 10.75 -4.23
N GLU A 299 -14.26 11.61 -3.98
CA GLU A 299 -14.39 12.39 -2.74
C GLU A 299 -14.32 11.50 -1.48
N ASN A 300 -15.17 10.47 -1.43
CA ASN A 300 -15.22 9.46 -0.35
C ASN A 300 -14.41 8.20 -0.68
N GLY A 301 -13.65 8.22 -1.77
CA GLY A 301 -12.90 7.08 -2.30
C GLY A 301 -12.02 6.35 -1.29
N PRO A 302 -11.12 7.05 -0.57
CA PRO A 302 -10.27 6.43 0.43
C PRO A 302 -11.03 5.73 1.56
N ILE A 303 -12.16 6.30 2.00
CA ILE A 303 -13.01 5.68 3.02
C ILE A 303 -13.64 4.40 2.47
N SER A 304 -14.18 4.44 1.24
CA SER A 304 -14.78 3.26 0.60
C SER A 304 -13.76 2.12 0.46
N VAL A 305 -12.54 2.42 0.01
CA VAL A 305 -11.46 1.44 -0.12
C VAL A 305 -11.15 0.77 1.22
N MET A 306 -11.00 1.55 2.29
CA MET A 306 -10.73 0.97 3.62
C MET A 306 -11.89 0.12 4.14
N LYS A 307 -13.13 0.55 3.92
CA LYS A 307 -14.33 -0.23 4.29
C LYS A 307 -14.45 -1.54 3.52
N GLU A 308 -14.12 -1.53 2.23
CA GLU A 308 -14.10 -2.72 1.39
C GLU A 308 -13.07 -3.75 1.84
N LEU A 309 -12.05 -3.35 2.60
CA LEU A 309 -11.00 -4.20 3.16
C LEU A 309 -11.30 -4.71 4.58
N GLU A 310 -12.49 -4.45 5.13
CA GLU A 310 -12.85 -4.87 6.49
C GLU A 310 -13.27 -6.33 6.61
N PHE A 311 -13.35 -7.07 5.50
CA PHE A 311 -13.82 -8.45 5.56
C PHE A 311 -12.78 -9.39 6.18
N PRO A 312 -13.23 -10.36 7.00
CA PRO A 312 -12.40 -11.46 7.48
C PRO A 312 -11.97 -12.39 6.33
N THR A 313 -10.73 -12.88 6.34
CA THR A 313 -10.23 -13.77 5.29
C THR A 313 -10.85 -15.17 5.34
N ALA A 314 -11.18 -15.68 6.52
CA ALA A 314 -11.70 -17.03 6.68
C ALA A 314 -13.13 -17.24 6.16
N SER A 315 -13.92 -16.18 6.09
CA SER A 315 -15.32 -16.26 5.62
C SER A 315 -15.57 -15.49 4.33
N SER A 316 -14.51 -15.09 3.62
CA SER A 316 -14.61 -14.31 2.38
C SER A 316 -13.97 -15.03 1.20
N THR A 317 -14.62 -14.99 0.04
CA THR A 317 -14.04 -15.42 -1.24
C THR A 317 -13.17 -14.34 -1.89
N LYS A 318 -13.08 -13.16 -1.27
CA LYS A 318 -12.29 -12.02 -1.78
C LYS A 318 -10.83 -12.19 -1.40
N ASN A 319 -9.93 -11.92 -2.36
CA ASN A 319 -8.49 -11.99 -2.17
C ASN A 319 -7.94 -10.65 -1.64
N CYS A 320 -7.33 -10.61 -0.45
CA CYS A 320 -6.81 -9.36 0.14
C CYS A 320 -5.84 -8.62 -0.80
N ALA A 321 -4.94 -9.33 -1.48
CA ALA A 321 -3.95 -8.74 -2.39
C ALA A 321 -4.64 -8.02 -3.56
N ALA A 322 -5.58 -8.71 -4.22
CA ALA A 322 -6.32 -8.15 -5.34
C ALA A 322 -7.16 -6.93 -4.96
N TRP A 323 -7.54 -6.79 -3.69
CA TRP A 323 -8.32 -5.66 -3.17
C TRP A 323 -7.44 -4.53 -2.59
N GLY A 324 -6.12 -4.58 -2.77
CA GLY A 324 -5.21 -3.50 -2.35
C GLY A 324 -4.88 -3.46 -0.85
N ALA A 325 -5.09 -4.58 -0.13
CA ALA A 325 -4.86 -4.66 1.32
C ALA A 325 -3.42 -4.34 1.74
N TYR A 326 -2.44 -4.80 0.96
CA TYR A 326 -1.01 -4.56 1.19
C TYR A 326 -0.73 -3.05 1.20
N THR A 327 -1.20 -2.35 0.17
CA THR A 327 -0.96 -0.91 -0.02
C THR A 327 -1.73 -0.05 0.97
N ALA A 328 -3.05 -0.23 1.07
CA ALA A 328 -3.90 0.59 1.93
C ALA A 328 -3.57 0.34 3.40
N GLY A 329 -3.42 -0.94 3.75
CA GLY A 329 -3.15 -1.36 5.11
C GLY A 329 -1.73 -1.01 5.55
N TRP A 330 -0.71 -1.06 4.67
CA TRP A 330 0.60 -0.51 4.99
C TRP A 330 0.47 0.95 5.41
N LEU A 331 -0.14 1.82 4.58
CA LEU A 331 -0.25 3.23 4.92
C LEU A 331 -1.08 3.50 6.18
N ALA A 332 -2.12 2.70 6.44
CA ALA A 332 -2.86 2.76 7.69
C ALA A 332 -1.97 2.43 8.90
N THR A 333 -1.24 1.31 8.84
CA THR A 333 -0.29 0.89 9.89
C THR A 333 0.84 1.91 10.08
N GLU A 334 1.35 2.48 8.99
CA GLU A 334 2.37 3.53 9.02
C GLU A 334 1.88 4.76 9.80
N VAL A 335 0.64 5.20 9.58
CA VAL A 335 0.03 6.30 10.35
C VAL A 335 -0.12 5.94 11.83
N LEU A 336 -0.63 4.74 12.14
CA LEU A 336 -0.82 4.30 13.53
C LEU A 336 0.51 4.26 14.28
N VAL A 337 1.57 3.73 13.65
CA VAL A 337 2.92 3.70 14.22
C VAL A 337 3.52 5.11 14.30
N ALA A 338 3.37 5.95 13.27
CA ALA A 338 3.86 7.33 13.30
C ALA A 338 3.25 8.14 14.43
N VAL A 339 1.94 8.00 14.70
CA VAL A 339 1.24 8.75 15.74
C VAL A 339 1.45 8.12 17.12
N ALA A 340 1.11 6.84 17.29
CA ALA A 340 1.05 6.19 18.60
C ALA A 340 2.33 5.41 18.96
N GLY A 341 3.06 4.91 17.96
CA GLY A 341 4.26 4.10 18.16
C GLY A 341 4.03 2.60 18.01
N VAL A 342 5.13 1.85 17.95
CA VAL A 342 5.09 0.40 17.70
C VAL A 342 4.47 -0.35 18.87
N GLU A 343 4.82 0.00 20.11
CA GLU A 343 4.30 -0.67 21.31
C GLU A 343 2.77 -0.56 21.39
N THR A 344 2.21 0.65 21.29
CA THR A 344 0.76 0.86 21.25
C THR A 344 0.08 0.13 20.09
N PHE A 345 0.73 0.06 18.93
CA PHE A 345 0.21 -0.70 17.80
C PHE A 345 0.17 -2.21 18.07
N MET A 346 1.21 -2.77 18.69
CA MET A 346 1.24 -4.19 19.07
C MET A 346 0.24 -4.50 20.19
N ASP A 347 0.05 -3.59 21.15
CA ASP A 347 -1.00 -3.69 22.17
C ASP A 347 -2.39 -3.71 21.55
N PHE A 348 -2.65 -2.88 20.52
CA PHE A 348 -3.88 -2.93 19.74
C PHE A 348 -4.11 -4.33 19.14
N LEU A 349 -3.10 -4.90 18.48
CA LEU A 349 -3.22 -6.24 17.90
C LEU A 349 -3.48 -7.30 18.95
N LYS A 350 -2.78 -7.23 20.09
CA LYS A 350 -2.96 -8.16 21.22
C LYS A 350 -4.37 -8.07 21.80
N LEU A 351 -4.90 -6.85 21.95
CA LEU A 351 -6.24 -6.59 22.46
C LEU A 351 -7.34 -7.21 21.59
N THR A 352 -7.07 -7.47 20.31
CA THR A 352 -8.03 -8.19 19.45
C THR A 352 -8.34 -9.60 19.93
N GLU A 353 -7.48 -10.24 20.73
CA GLU A 353 -7.72 -11.58 21.30
C GLU A 353 -8.90 -11.61 22.26
N THR A 354 -9.03 -10.56 23.07
CA THR A 354 -9.98 -10.50 24.18
C THR A 354 -11.24 -9.73 23.84
N GLU A 355 -11.14 -8.79 22.90
CA GLU A 355 -12.29 -7.99 22.47
C GLU A 355 -13.16 -8.73 21.45
N THR A 356 -14.47 -8.50 21.53
CA THR A 356 -15.44 -9.14 20.63
C THR A 356 -15.19 -8.82 19.16
N THR A 357 -14.69 -7.62 18.87
CA THR A 357 -14.35 -7.21 17.51
C THR A 357 -13.07 -6.38 17.51
N TRP A 358 -12.32 -6.44 16.40
CA TRP A 358 -11.13 -5.62 16.20
C TRP A 358 -11.45 -4.11 16.25
N LYS A 359 -12.68 -3.69 15.92
CA LYS A 359 -13.11 -2.28 16.01
C LYS A 359 -13.18 -1.79 17.45
N ILE A 360 -13.61 -2.63 18.39
CA ILE A 360 -13.63 -2.30 19.81
C ILE A 360 -12.20 -2.19 20.35
N ALA A 361 -11.31 -3.13 19.98
CA ALA A 361 -9.90 -3.04 20.32
C ALA A 361 -9.26 -1.75 19.77
N PHE A 362 -9.61 -1.37 18.53
CA PHE A 362 -9.14 -0.15 17.90
C PHE A 362 -9.60 1.09 18.69
N GLU A 363 -10.89 1.18 19.01
CA GLU A 363 -11.45 2.32 19.72
C GLU A 363 -10.87 2.48 21.12
N LYS A 364 -10.71 1.37 21.86
CA LYS A 364 -10.03 1.37 23.17
C LYS A 364 -8.58 1.84 23.09
N THR A 365 -7.87 1.50 22.02
CA THR A 365 -6.44 1.84 21.89
C THR A 365 -6.23 3.28 21.44
N TYR A 366 -7.00 3.75 20.46
CA TYR A 366 -6.78 5.05 19.80
C TYR A 366 -7.77 6.13 20.23
N ASN A 367 -8.71 5.81 21.12
CA ASN A 367 -9.75 6.71 21.62
C ASN A 367 -10.54 7.39 20.48
N MET A 368 -10.80 6.64 19.41
CA MET A 368 -11.63 7.06 18.27
C MET A 368 -12.21 5.86 17.54
N SER A 369 -13.37 6.03 16.92
CA SER A 369 -13.93 5.00 16.04
C SER A 369 -13.07 4.79 14.80
N VAL A 370 -13.12 3.58 14.25
CA VAL A 370 -12.46 3.23 12.98
C VAL A 370 -12.93 4.14 11.83
N ASP A 371 -14.22 4.48 11.78
CA ASP A 371 -14.76 5.40 10.77
C ASP A 371 -14.12 6.79 10.86
N THR A 372 -13.91 7.29 12.10
CA THR A 372 -13.22 8.56 12.33
C THR A 372 -11.75 8.47 11.89
N PHE A 373 -11.09 7.34 12.17
CA PHE A 373 -9.74 7.10 11.69
C PHE A 373 -9.67 7.11 10.17
N TYR A 374 -10.59 6.46 9.45
CA TYR A 374 -10.60 6.48 7.98
C TYR A 374 -10.80 7.88 7.41
N GLN A 375 -11.62 8.72 8.03
CA GLN A 375 -11.76 10.13 7.64
C GLN A 375 -10.43 10.87 7.77
N LYS A 376 -9.72 10.70 8.90
CA LYS A 376 -8.41 11.32 9.16
C LYS A 376 -7.30 10.77 8.26
N LEU A 377 -7.35 9.48 7.92
CA LEU A 377 -6.42 8.79 7.03
C LEU A 377 -6.58 9.18 5.56
N SER A 378 -7.79 9.60 5.15
CA SER A 378 -8.15 9.81 3.73
C SER A 378 -7.25 10.79 2.97
N PRO A 379 -6.90 11.98 3.49
CA PRO A 379 -5.98 12.90 2.82
C PRO A 379 -4.60 12.28 2.61
N TYR A 380 -4.13 11.50 3.60
CA TYR A 380 -2.83 10.85 3.56
C TYR A 380 -2.78 9.76 2.48
N LEU A 381 -3.75 8.84 2.47
CA LEU A 381 -3.87 7.81 1.42
C LEU A 381 -3.87 8.41 0.02
N ARG A 382 -4.69 9.45 -0.20
CA ARG A 382 -4.76 10.15 -1.49
C ARG A 382 -3.41 10.75 -1.86
N SER A 383 -2.74 11.43 -0.93
CA SER A 383 -1.45 12.07 -1.19
C SER A 383 -0.33 11.08 -1.58
N ARG A 384 -0.31 9.91 -0.94
CA ARG A 384 0.73 8.88 -1.13
C ARG A 384 0.51 8.02 -2.36
N LEU A 385 -0.75 7.76 -2.73
CA LEU A 385 -1.08 6.77 -3.77
C LEU A 385 -1.67 7.36 -5.05
N ALA A 386 -2.31 8.54 -5.02
CA ALA A 386 -3.02 9.08 -6.18
C ALA A 386 -2.15 9.95 -7.12
N ASN A 387 -0.88 10.17 -6.78
CA ASN A 387 0.07 10.96 -7.59
C ASN A 387 1.00 10.07 -8.41
#